data_AF-A0AAT9S4P9-F1
#
_entry.id   AF-A0AAT9S4P9-F1
#
_cell.length_a   1.000
_cell.length_b   1.000
_cell.length_c   1.000
_cell.angle_alpha   90.00
_cell.angle_beta   90.00
_cell.angle_gamma   90.00
#
_symmetry.space_group_name_H-M   'P 1'
#
loop_
_entity.id
_entity.type
_entity.pdbx_description
1 polymer ?
#
loop_
_entity_poly.entity_id
_entity_poly.type
_entity_poly.pdbx_seq_one_letter_code
_entity_poly.pdbx_strand_id
1 'polypeptide(L)' 'MTQREREVLVALASGASNAEIGQRLSLAETTVKTHVSRILAKIGARDRVQAVIFAYDTGVVRPA' A
#
# COMPACT_ATOMS: atom_id res chain seq x y z
N MET A 1 10.21 -6.68 -0.01
CA MET A 1 8.74 -6.55 0.17
C MET A 1 8.11 -7.92 0.01
N THR A 2 7.17 -8.33 0.88
CA THR A 2 6.44 -9.60 0.73
C THR A 2 5.34 -9.49 -0.32
N GLN A 3 4.80 -10.62 -0.78
CA GLN A 3 3.65 -10.62 -1.70
C GLN A 3 2.47 -9.82 -1.15
N ARG A 4 2.14 -10.01 0.12
CA ARG A 4 1.03 -9.31 0.78
C ARG A 4 1.25 -7.80 0.88
N GLU A 5 2.47 -7.38 1.17
CA GLU A 5 2.83 -5.96 1.18
C GLU A 5 2.73 -5.33 -0.21
N ARG A 6 3.06 -6.08 -1.26
CA ARG A 6 2.89 -5.62 -2.65
C ARG A 6 1.42 -5.42 -3.00
N GLU A 7 0.55 -6.37 -2.66
CA GLU A 7 -0.89 -6.25 -2.89
C GLU A 7 -1.48 -5.02 -2.19
N VAL A 8 -1.10 -4.79 -0.93
CA VAL A 8 -1.50 -3.61 -0.17
C VAL A 8 -0.98 -2.33 -0.82
N LEU A 9 0.29 -2.30 -1.25
CA LEU A 9 0.90 -1.14 -1.92
C LEU A 9 0.19 -0.79 -3.23
N VAL A 10 -0.15 -1.79 -4.05
CA VAL A 10 -0.91 -1.59 -5.31
C VAL A 10 -2.28 -1.00 -5.02
N ALA A 11 -3.03 -1.56 -4.08
CA ALA A 11 -4.36 -1.05 -3.74
C ALA A 11 -4.29 0.37 -3.14
N LEU A 12 -3.30 0.63 -2.29
CA LEU A 12 -3.04 1.97 -1.75
C LEU A 12 -2.70 2.99 -2.85
N ALA A 13 -1.85 2.62 -3.81
CA ALA A 13 -1.47 3.46 -4.95
C ALA A 13 -2.64 3.72 -5.91
N SER A 14 -3.63 2.82 -5.96
CA SER A 14 -4.90 3.05 -6.66
C SER A 14 -5.87 3.99 -5.93
N GLY A 15 -5.48 4.56 -4.78
CA GLY A 15 -6.29 5.48 -3.99
C GLY A 15 -7.22 4.83 -2.97
N ALA A 16 -7.18 3.50 -2.80
CA ALA A 16 -8.05 2.82 -1.84
C ALA A 16 -7.70 3.16 -0.39
N SER A 17 -8.71 3.35 0.45
CA SER A 17 -8.62 3.47 1.91
C SER A 17 -8.28 2.14 2.58
N ASN A 18 -7.89 2.15 3.85
CA ASN A 18 -7.55 0.91 4.56
C ASN A 18 -8.74 -0.05 4.70
N ALA A 19 -9.95 0.50 4.81
CA ALA A 19 -11.17 -0.29 4.87
C ALA A 19 -11.44 -0.99 3.53
N GLU A 20 -11.32 -0.27 2.40
CA GLU A 20 -11.48 -0.84 1.06
C GLU A 20 -10.40 -1.87 0.74
N ILE A 21 -9.14 -1.62 1.14
CA ILE A 21 -8.06 -2.60 1.01
C ILE A 21 -8.38 -3.86 1.83
N GLY A 22 -8.92 -3.68 3.05
CA GLY A 22 -9.33 -4.78 3.91
C GLY A 22 -10.39 -5.66 3.26
N GLN A 23 -11.42 -5.03 2.68
CA GLN A 23 -12.47 -5.73 1.94
C GLN A 23 -11.92 -6.46 0.71
N ARG A 24 -11.10 -5.81 -0.11
CA ARG A 24 -10.51 -6.40 -1.33
C ARG A 24 -9.59 -7.59 -1.05
N LEU A 25 -8.88 -7.54 0.07
CA LEU A 25 -7.86 -8.53 0.42
C LEU A 25 -8.33 -9.54 1.47
N SER A 26 -9.58 -9.47 1.94
CA SER A 26 -10.10 -10.29 3.06
C SER A 26 -9.25 -10.14 4.33
N LEU A 27 -8.98 -8.90 4.73
CA LEU A 27 -8.23 -8.53 5.94
C LEU A 27 -9.04 -7.60 6.83
N ALA A 28 -8.80 -7.67 8.14
CA ALA A 28 -9.22 -6.61 9.05
C ALA A 28 -8.48 -5.30 8.74
N GLU A 29 -9.15 -4.15 8.90
CA GLU A 29 -8.56 -2.83 8.66
C GLU A 29 -7.29 -2.59 9.51
N THR A 30 -7.26 -3.11 10.75
CA THR A 30 -6.10 -3.06 11.64
C THR A 30 -4.90 -3.83 11.09
N THR A 31 -5.14 -4.97 10.43
CA THR A 31 -4.10 -5.74 9.73
C THR A 31 -3.57 -4.95 8.53
N VAL A 32 -4.44 -4.26 7.78
CA VAL A 32 -4.02 -3.36 6.69
C VAL A 32 -3.15 -2.23 7.23
N LYS A 33 -3.56 -1.55 8.31
CA LYS A 33 -2.73 -0.51 8.97
C LYS A 33 -1.33 -1.03 9.29
N THR A 34 -1.24 -2.26 9.80
CA THR A 34 0.05 -2.89 10.10
C THR A 34 0.89 -3.12 8.84
N HIS A 35 0.29 -3.57 7.74
CA HIS A 35 1.00 -3.70 6.46
C HIS A 35 1.46 -2.34 5.93
N VAL A 36 0.61 -1.32 5.97
CA VAL A 36 0.95 0.05 5.54
C VAL A 36 2.15 0.57 6.33
N SER A 37 2.14 0.48 7.66
CA SER A 37 3.27 0.93 8.49
C SER A 37 4.58 0.21 8.15
N ARG A 38 4.52 -1.11 7.88
CA ARG A 38 5.69 -1.89 7.46
C ARG A 38 6.20 -1.50 6.07
N ILE A 39 5.29 -1.21 5.14
CA ILE A 39 5.63 -0.74 3.79
C ILE A 39 6.34 0.62 3.90
N LEU A 40 5.76 1.58 4.63
CA LEU A 40 6.34 2.90 4.85
C LEU A 40 7.76 2.82 5.40
N ALA A 41 7.95 2.02 6.45
CA ALA A 41 9.28 1.78 7.03
C ALA A 41 10.26 1.14 6.04
N LYS A 42 9.80 0.18 5.23
CA LYS A 42 10.64 -0.53 4.24
C LYS A 42 11.09 0.34 3.08
N ILE A 43 10.27 1.30 2.67
CA ILE A 43 10.55 2.18 1.53
C ILE A 43 11.08 3.55 1.95
N GLY A 44 11.21 3.80 3.26
CA GLY A 44 11.64 5.10 3.80
C GLY A 44 10.61 6.22 3.60
N ALA A 45 9.34 5.89 3.39
CA ALA A 45 8.27 6.87 3.21
C ALA A 45 7.72 7.32 4.57
N ARG A 46 7.50 8.63 4.71
CA ARG A 46 6.92 9.26 5.90
C ARG A 46 5.42 9.06 5.99
N ASP A 47 4.73 9.00 4.85
CA ASP A 47 3.28 8.95 4.79
C ASP A 47 2.76 8.19 3.56
N ARG A 48 1.44 8.05 3.50
CA ARG A 48 0.72 7.39 2.41
C ARG A 48 1.02 8.03 1.06
N VAL A 49 1.11 9.36 0.98
CA VAL A 49 1.31 10.06 -0.30
C VAL A 49 2.67 9.70 -0.87
N GLN A 50 3.70 9.68 -0.04
CA GLN A 50 5.03 9.23 -0.46
C GLN A 50 5.06 7.76 -0.90
N ALA A 51 4.25 6.88 -0.28
CA ALA A 51 4.11 5.50 -0.75
C ALA A 51 3.44 5.40 -2.13
N VAL A 52 2.45 6.26 -2.41
CA VAL A 52 1.83 6.35 -3.74
C VAL A 52 2.86 6.79 -4.79
N ILE A 53 3.63 7.85 -4.50
CA ILE A 53 4.70 8.34 -5.39
C ILE A 53 5.72 7.23 -5.66
N PHE A 54 6.22 6.57 -4.61
CA PHE A 54 7.13 5.45 -4.73
C PHE A 54 6.59 4.35 -5.64
N ALA A 55 5.30 4.01 -5.54
CA ALA A 55 4.69 2.97 -6.36
C ALA A 55 4.66 3.33 -7.85
N TYR A 56 4.47 4.60 -8.20
CA TYR A 56 4.54 5.08 -9.57
C TYR A 56 5.99 5.14 -10.08
N ASP A 57 6.91 5.73 -9.32
CA ASP A 57 8.32 5.88 -9.71
C ASP A 57 9.01 4.54 -9.94
N THR A 58 8.65 3.51 -9.16
CA THR A 58 9.21 2.16 -9.28
C THR A 58 8.45 1.24 -10.25
N GLY A 59 7.39 1.75 -10.88
CA GLY A 59 6.56 0.97 -11.81
C GLY A 59 5.77 -0.16 -11.16
N VAL A 60 5.59 -0.15 -9.83
CA VAL A 60 4.69 -1.07 -9.12
C VAL A 60 3.24 -0.84 -9.56
N VAL A 61 2.88 0.43 -9.81
CA VAL A 61 1.65 0.82 -10.50
C VAL A 61 2.04 1.73 -11.67
N ARG A 62 1.32 1.60 -12.79
CA ARG A 62 1.46 2.51 -13.92
C ARG A 62 0.23 3.43 -13.96
N PRO A 63 0.41 4.73 -14.25
CA PRO A 63 -0.73 5.59 -14.57
C PRO A 63 -1.52 4.98 -15.72
N ALA A 64 -2.85 5.09 -15.67
CA ALA A 64 -3.71 4.72 -16.79
C ALA A 64 -3.57 5.72 -17.94
#